data_AF-A0A271M753-F1
#
_entry.id   AF-A0A271M753-F1
#
_cell.length_a   1.000
_cell.length_b   1.000
_cell.length_c   1.000
_cell.angle_alpha   90.00
_cell.angle_beta   90.00
_cell.angle_gamma   90.00
#
_symmetry.space_group_name_H-M   'P 1'
#
loop_
_entity.id
_entity.type
_entity.pdbx_description
1 polymer ?
#
loop_
_entity_poly.entity_id
_entity_poly.type
_entity_poly.pdbx_seq_one_letter_code
_entity_poly.pdbx_strand_id
1 'polypeptide(L)'
;MLVELPYTHLPHYTGAIFYKMQLMNYIPIIAHPERNAEIKRKPNLLVDLVQKGALAQVTAASVSGMFGKESQKFSIKLIKHHLIHFIASDAHNTTNRSFQLKSAYNHIESYFSKDYLEYFKKNSVHVVKGTEFNSLTPKFFERKKKYFIFHLGK
;
A
#
# COMPACT_ATOMS: atom_id res chain seq x y z
N MET A 1 -11.29 5.09 -9.04
CA MET A 1 -10.36 5.91 -9.85
C MET A 1 -8.95 5.71 -9.33
N LEU A 2 -7.97 5.44 -10.21
CA LEU A 2 -6.57 5.26 -9.81
C LEU A 2 -5.86 6.62 -9.78
N VAL A 3 -5.14 6.92 -8.70
CA VAL A 3 -4.46 8.19 -8.49
C VAL A 3 -2.99 7.94 -8.16
N GLU A 4 -2.10 8.50 -8.98
CA GLU A 4 -0.66 8.50 -8.74
C GLU A 4 -0.25 9.75 -7.96
N LEU A 5 0.52 9.55 -6.89
CA LEU A 5 1.05 10.63 -6.05
C LEU A 5 2.50 10.94 -6.44
N PRO A 6 2.99 12.17 -6.23
CA PRO A 6 4.40 12.49 -6.40
C PRO A 6 5.31 11.51 -5.63
N TYR A 7 6.43 11.11 -6.23
CA TYR A 7 7.32 10.13 -5.59
C TYR A 7 7.95 10.63 -4.28
N THR A 8 8.13 11.94 -4.13
CA THR A 8 8.93 12.52 -3.04
C THR A 8 8.11 12.91 -1.80
N HIS A 9 6.85 13.28 -1.97
CA HIS A 9 6.02 13.84 -0.90
C HIS A 9 4.54 13.49 -1.11
N LEU A 10 3.76 13.63 -0.04
CA LEU A 10 2.30 13.56 -0.12
C LEU A 10 1.75 14.99 -0.16
N PRO A 11 1.14 15.45 -1.26
CA PRO A 11 0.57 16.80 -1.32
C PRO A 11 -0.45 17.02 -0.20
N HIS A 12 -0.35 18.16 0.50
CA HIS A 12 -1.21 18.45 1.66
C HIS A 12 -2.70 18.46 1.32
N TYR A 13 -3.06 18.78 0.07
CA TYR A 13 -4.43 18.80 -0.42
C TYR A 13 -4.99 17.41 -0.78
N THR A 14 -4.18 16.34 -0.73
CA THR A 14 -4.60 14.99 -1.16
C THR A 14 -5.88 14.53 -0.47
N GLY A 15 -5.97 14.72 0.86
CA GLY A 15 -7.17 14.34 1.61
C GLY A 15 -8.42 15.12 1.19
N ALA A 16 -8.28 16.41 0.87
CA ALA A 16 -9.40 17.23 0.41
C ALA A 16 -9.88 16.82 -0.99
N ILE A 17 -8.95 16.47 -1.89
CA ILE A 17 -9.30 15.94 -3.21
C ILE A 17 -10.02 14.59 -3.07
N PHE A 18 -9.49 13.69 -2.24
CA PHE A 18 -10.10 12.36 -2.04
C PHE A 18 -11.51 12.47 -1.44
N TYR A 19 -11.71 13.37 -0.49
CA TYR A 19 -13.04 13.65 0.05
C TYR A 19 -14.00 14.15 -1.03
N LYS A 20 -13.57 15.10 -1.88
CA LYS A 20 -14.39 15.58 -3.01
C LYS A 20 -14.73 14.47 -4.01
N MET A 21 -13.77 13.59 -4.32
CA MET A 21 -14.00 12.43 -5.18
C MET A 21 -15.08 11.52 -4.60
N GLN A 22 -15.04 11.26 -3.29
CA GLN A 22 -16.04 10.43 -2.62
C GLN A 22 -17.43 11.05 -2.63
N LEU A 23 -17.54 12.38 -2.47
CA LEU A 23 -18.82 13.10 -2.65
C LEU A 23 -19.40 12.95 -4.06
N MET A 24 -18.54 12.69 -5.05
CA MET A 24 -18.92 12.39 -6.43
C MET A 24 -19.08 10.88 -6.70
N ASN A 25 -19.21 10.06 -5.64
CA ASN A 25 -19.32 8.60 -5.69
C ASN A 25 -18.09 7.88 -6.30
N TYR A 26 -16.92 8.52 -6.30
CA TYR A 26 -15.67 7.87 -6.67
C TYR A 26 -14.88 7.41 -5.43
N ILE A 27 -14.42 6.17 -5.46
CA ILE A 27 -13.45 5.66 -4.48
C ILE A 27 -12.03 5.87 -5.03
N PRO A 28 -11.17 6.67 -4.36
CA PRO A 28 -9.78 6.86 -4.77
C PRO A 28 -8.96 5.61 -4.45
N ILE A 29 -8.15 5.17 -5.41
CA ILE A 29 -7.17 4.10 -5.24
C ILE A 29 -5.79 4.72 -5.42
N ILE A 30 -4.97 4.72 -4.36
CA ILE A 30 -3.60 5.23 -4.39
C ILE A 30 -2.71 4.22 -5.10
N ALA A 31 -2.11 4.62 -6.21
CA ALA A 31 -1.15 3.81 -6.94
C ALA A 31 0.18 3.73 -6.18
N HIS A 32 0.67 2.50 -6.05
CA HIS A 32 2.00 2.13 -5.53
C HIS A 32 2.52 3.03 -4.38
N PRO A 33 1.80 3.13 -3.25
CA PRO A 33 2.21 3.98 -2.13
C PRO A 33 3.54 3.53 -1.52
N GLU A 34 3.97 2.29 -1.76
CA GLU A 34 5.28 1.78 -1.38
C GLU A 34 6.44 2.49 -2.08
N ARG A 35 6.19 3.30 -3.12
CA ARG A 35 7.21 4.09 -3.82
C ARG A 35 7.33 5.51 -3.28
N ASN A 36 6.32 6.02 -2.60
CA ASN A 36 6.32 7.39 -2.08
C ASN A 36 7.27 7.54 -0.86
N ALA A 37 8.23 8.45 -0.97
CA ALA A 37 9.28 8.65 0.04
C ALA A 37 8.75 9.18 1.37
N GLU A 38 7.72 10.05 1.33
CA GLU A 38 7.12 10.56 2.56
C GLU A 38 6.28 9.49 3.27
N ILE A 39 5.51 8.68 2.54
CA ILE A 39 4.78 7.54 3.11
C ILE A 39 5.76 6.52 3.71
N LYS A 40 6.91 6.24 3.06
CA LYS A 40 7.98 5.41 3.64
C LYS A 40 8.46 5.92 4.99
N ARG A 41 8.64 7.24 5.11
CA ARG A 41 9.13 7.90 6.33
C ARG A 41 8.03 8.02 7.40
N LYS A 42 6.79 8.26 7.00
CA LYS A 42 5.62 8.52 7.86
C LYS A 42 4.43 7.65 7.41
N PRO A 43 4.47 6.33 7.62
CA PRO A 43 3.47 5.41 7.05
C PRO A 43 2.05 5.61 7.61
N ASN A 44 1.92 6.24 8.78
CA ASN A 44 0.61 6.63 9.32
C ASN A 44 -0.14 7.63 8.43
N LEU A 45 0.53 8.35 7.53
CA LEU A 45 -0.17 9.17 6.53
C LEU A 45 -1.05 8.32 5.61
N LEU A 46 -0.60 7.11 5.24
CA LEU A 46 -1.41 6.19 4.46
C LEU A 46 -2.54 5.58 5.30
N VAL A 47 -2.28 5.30 6.59
CA VAL A 47 -3.32 4.84 7.53
C VAL A 47 -4.48 5.84 7.56
N ASP A 48 -4.18 7.13 7.71
CA ASP A 48 -5.20 8.19 7.78
C ASP A 48 -6.03 8.29 6.49
N LEU A 49 -5.40 8.13 5.32
CA LEU A 49 -6.11 8.14 4.03
C LEU A 49 -7.00 6.91 3.88
N VAL A 50 -6.50 5.73 4.26
CA VAL A 50 -7.26 4.47 4.18
C VAL A 50 -8.44 4.47 5.15
N GLN A 51 -8.26 4.97 6.38
CA GLN A 51 -9.34 5.14 7.34
C GLN A 51 -10.46 6.05 6.83
N LYS A 52 -10.12 7.02 5.98
CA LYS A 52 -11.07 7.93 5.34
C LYS A 52 -11.67 7.34 4.05
N GLY A 53 -11.50 6.05 3.79
CA GLY A 53 -12.11 5.34 2.67
C GLY A 53 -11.32 5.39 1.37
N ALA A 54 -10.05 5.80 1.38
CA ALA A 54 -9.17 5.58 0.25
C ALA A 54 -8.69 4.12 0.21
N LEU A 55 -8.50 3.60 -0.99
CA LEU A 55 -7.89 2.29 -1.22
C LEU A 55 -6.46 2.46 -1.71
N ALA A 56 -5.72 1.38 -1.81
CA ALA A 56 -4.32 1.41 -2.24
C ALA A 56 -3.91 0.12 -2.95
N GLN A 57 -3.06 0.27 -3.95
CA GLN A 57 -2.55 -0.81 -4.78
C GLN A 57 -1.02 -0.86 -4.69
N VAL A 58 -0.45 -1.99 -4.30
CA VAL A 58 1.02 -2.20 -4.25
C VAL A 58 1.50 -2.86 -5.53
N THR A 59 2.73 -2.56 -5.98
CA THR A 59 3.28 -3.21 -7.17
C THR A 59 3.71 -4.65 -6.89
N ALA A 60 3.41 -5.57 -7.81
CA ALA A 60 3.86 -6.95 -7.76
C ALA A 60 5.40 -7.06 -7.69
N ALA A 61 6.13 -6.26 -8.47
CA ALA A 61 7.59 -6.19 -8.45
C ALA A 61 8.17 -5.73 -7.09
N SER A 62 7.46 -4.86 -6.36
CA SER A 62 7.83 -4.48 -4.99
C SER A 62 7.65 -5.67 -4.04
N VAL A 63 6.53 -6.39 -4.14
CA VAL A 63 6.21 -7.58 -3.30
C VAL A 63 7.16 -8.75 -3.58
N SER A 64 7.50 -9.01 -4.85
CA SER A 64 8.42 -10.08 -5.25
C SER A 64 9.90 -9.75 -4.96
N GLY A 65 10.20 -8.52 -4.56
CA GLY A 65 11.56 -8.08 -4.24
C GLY A 65 12.42 -7.71 -5.44
N MET A 66 11.84 -7.62 -6.64
CA MET A 66 12.51 -7.17 -7.85
C MET A 66 13.06 -5.74 -7.72
N PHE A 67 12.36 -4.85 -7.00
CA PHE A 67 12.86 -3.50 -6.68
C PHE A 67 13.75 -3.43 -5.44
N GLY A 68 14.29 -4.57 -5.01
CA GLY A 68 15.22 -4.68 -3.88
C GLY A 68 14.56 -4.95 -2.53
N LYS A 69 15.37 -5.41 -1.58
CA LYS A 69 14.93 -5.90 -0.27
C LYS A 69 14.19 -4.86 0.55
N GLU A 70 14.59 -3.59 0.49
CA GLU A 70 13.94 -2.52 1.25
C GLU A 70 12.54 -2.22 0.73
N SER A 71 12.35 -2.20 -0.60
CA SER A 71 11.02 -2.06 -1.21
C SER A 71 10.11 -3.23 -0.82
N GLN A 72 10.63 -4.45 -0.85
CA GLN A 72 9.90 -5.64 -0.42
C GLN A 72 9.48 -5.56 1.04
N LYS A 73 10.43 -5.31 1.95
CA LYS A 73 10.14 -5.19 3.38
C LYS A 73 9.07 -4.14 3.66
N PHE A 74 9.12 -3.00 2.98
CA PHE A 74 8.12 -1.95 3.16
C PHE A 74 6.75 -2.38 2.61
N SER A 75 6.70 -2.99 1.42
CA SER A 75 5.47 -3.52 0.83
C SER A 75 4.78 -4.53 1.76
N ILE A 76 5.57 -5.48 2.30
CA ILE A 76 5.08 -6.48 3.25
C ILE A 76 4.58 -5.81 4.54
N LYS A 77 5.25 -4.75 5.03
CA LYS A 77 4.75 -3.98 6.18
C LYS A 77 3.40 -3.33 5.91
N LEU A 78 3.21 -2.70 4.74
CA LEU A 78 1.92 -2.09 4.38
C LEU A 78 0.80 -3.13 4.35
N ILE A 79 1.06 -4.32 3.79
CA ILE A 79 0.09 -5.43 3.78
C ILE A 79 -0.22 -5.92 5.20
N LYS A 80 0.80 -6.12 6.05
CA LYS A 80 0.61 -6.51 7.48
C LYS A 80 -0.24 -5.52 8.27
N HIS A 81 -0.20 -4.24 7.90
CA HIS A 81 -0.99 -3.17 8.52
C HIS A 81 -2.34 -2.96 7.82
N HIS A 82 -2.74 -3.88 6.93
CA HIS A 82 -4.00 -3.85 6.22
C HIS A 82 -4.21 -2.59 5.36
N LEU A 83 -3.12 -2.00 4.85
CA LEU A 83 -3.19 -0.76 4.07
C LEU A 83 -3.26 -1.00 2.57
N ILE A 84 -3.05 -2.24 2.11
CA ILE A 84 -3.06 -2.59 0.69
C ILE A 84 -4.33 -3.40 0.39
N HIS A 85 -4.97 -3.04 -0.73
CA HIS A 85 -6.24 -3.61 -1.17
C HIS A 85 -6.08 -4.40 -2.47
N PHE A 86 -5.07 -4.05 -3.27
CA PHE A 86 -4.79 -4.66 -4.57
C PHE A 86 -3.30 -4.89 -4.77
N ILE A 87 -2.98 -5.91 -5.57
CA ILE A 87 -1.63 -6.14 -6.12
C ILE A 87 -1.78 -6.08 -7.64
N ALA A 88 -1.03 -5.20 -8.29
CA ALA A 88 -1.03 -5.08 -9.74
C ALA A 88 0.40 -5.11 -10.27
N SER A 89 0.58 -5.52 -11.53
CA SER A 89 1.90 -5.66 -12.15
C SER A 89 2.64 -4.33 -12.25
N ASP A 90 1.91 -3.25 -12.56
CA ASP A 90 2.49 -2.00 -13.06
C ASP A 90 3.48 -2.27 -14.21
N ALA A 91 3.14 -3.25 -15.06
CA ALA A 91 4.01 -3.70 -16.15
C ALA A 91 3.96 -2.70 -17.30
N HIS A 92 5.12 -2.16 -17.69
CA HIS A 92 5.25 -1.32 -18.89
C HIS A 92 6.07 -2.00 -20.00
N ASN A 93 6.67 -3.18 -19.76
CA ASN A 93 7.34 -4.00 -20.79
C ASN A 93 7.55 -5.45 -20.31
N THR A 94 7.90 -6.36 -21.23
CA THR A 94 8.08 -7.79 -20.96
C THR A 94 9.45 -8.17 -20.37
N THR A 95 10.41 -7.22 -20.28
CA THR A 95 11.79 -7.47 -19.86
C THR A 95 12.07 -6.95 -18.45
N ASN A 96 12.22 -5.63 -18.27
CA ASN A 96 12.59 -5.00 -17.00
C ASN A 96 11.40 -4.70 -16.05
N ARG A 97 10.17 -4.67 -16.57
CA ARG A 97 8.92 -4.55 -15.80
C ARG A 97 8.00 -5.73 -16.08
N SER A 98 8.56 -6.94 -16.04
CA SER A 98 7.79 -8.18 -16.17
C SER A 98 6.64 -8.21 -15.15
N PHE A 99 5.57 -8.93 -15.48
CA PHE A 99 4.31 -8.84 -14.73
C PHE A 99 4.43 -9.17 -13.24
N GLN A 100 5.41 -9.99 -12.83
CA GLN A 100 5.73 -10.40 -11.45
C GLN A 100 4.55 -10.92 -10.60
N LEU A 101 3.32 -10.98 -11.12
CA LEU A 101 2.11 -11.30 -10.35
C LEU A 101 2.17 -12.69 -9.74
N LYS A 102 2.60 -13.69 -10.52
CA LYS A 102 2.76 -15.07 -10.02
C LYS A 102 3.76 -15.12 -8.85
N SER A 103 4.90 -14.44 -9.00
CA SER A 103 5.91 -14.36 -7.94
C SER A 103 5.36 -13.64 -6.71
N ALA A 104 4.72 -12.48 -6.89
CA ALA A 104 4.09 -11.73 -5.82
C ALA A 104 3.04 -12.58 -5.08
N TYR A 105 2.18 -13.31 -5.79
CA TYR A 105 1.17 -14.19 -5.19
C TYR A 105 1.79 -15.33 -4.38
N ASN A 106 2.83 -15.98 -4.90
CA ASN A 106 3.58 -16.98 -4.13
C ASN A 106 4.17 -16.38 -2.85
N HIS A 107 4.71 -15.15 -2.94
CA HIS A 107 5.21 -14.42 -1.77
C HIS A 107 4.10 -14.10 -0.78
N ILE A 108 2.91 -13.66 -1.23
CA ILE A 108 1.78 -13.40 -0.33
C ILE A 108 1.35 -14.67 0.41
N GLU A 109 1.17 -15.77 -0.32
CA GLU A 109 0.75 -17.03 0.27
C GLU A 109 1.78 -17.54 1.29
N SER A 110 3.08 -17.40 0.98
CA SER A 110 4.18 -17.83 1.87
C SER A 110 4.37 -16.92 3.10
N TYR A 111 4.26 -15.60 2.95
CA TYR A 111 4.51 -14.65 4.06
C TYR A 111 3.29 -14.42 4.96
N PHE A 112 2.08 -14.68 4.46
CA PHE A 112 0.84 -14.39 5.16
C PHE A 112 -0.04 -15.64 5.24
N SER A 113 -0.81 -15.91 4.20
CA SER A 113 -1.68 -17.07 4.07
C SER A 113 -2.34 -17.09 2.70
N LYS A 114 -2.96 -18.23 2.37
CA LYS A 114 -3.85 -18.35 1.20
C LYS A 114 -5.04 -17.40 1.27
N ASP A 115 -5.57 -17.11 2.45
CA ASP A 115 -6.70 -16.18 2.61
C ASP A 115 -6.34 -14.75 2.21
N TYR A 116 -5.12 -14.30 2.49
CA TYR A 116 -4.62 -13.01 2.02
C TYR A 116 -4.54 -12.97 0.48
N LEU A 117 -4.05 -14.06 -0.13
CA LEU A 117 -4.01 -14.15 -1.58
C LEU A 117 -5.43 -14.07 -2.19
N GLU A 118 -6.38 -14.81 -1.62
CA GLU A 118 -7.77 -14.79 -2.08
C GLU A 118 -8.44 -13.43 -1.83
N TYR A 119 -8.12 -12.74 -0.74
CA TYR A 119 -8.54 -11.35 -0.51
C TYR A 119 -8.12 -10.43 -1.66
N PHE A 120 -6.84 -10.45 -2.06
CA PHE A 120 -6.37 -9.60 -3.16
C PHE A 120 -7.01 -9.94 -4.52
N LYS A 121 -7.22 -11.24 -4.80
CA LYS A 121 -7.89 -11.68 -6.03
C LYS A 121 -9.35 -11.25 -6.06
N LYS A 122 -10.10 -11.48 -4.97
CA LYS A 122 -11.52 -11.11 -4.86
C LYS A 122 -11.71 -9.61 -5.01
N ASN A 123 -10.91 -8.81 -4.30
CA ASN A 123 -10.96 -7.35 -4.41
C ASN A 123 -10.75 -6.89 -5.85
N SER A 124 -9.79 -7.48 -6.56
CA SER A 124 -9.53 -7.17 -7.98
C SER A 124 -10.74 -7.46 -8.88
N VAL A 125 -11.52 -8.51 -8.58
CA VAL A 125 -12.78 -8.78 -9.29
C VAL A 125 -13.84 -7.74 -8.94
N HIS A 126 -13.98 -7.40 -7.66
CA HIS A 126 -14.97 -6.43 -7.20
C HIS A 126 -14.76 -5.04 -7.81
N VAL A 127 -13.52 -4.55 -7.85
CA VAL A 127 -13.20 -3.23 -8.41
C VAL A 127 -13.46 -3.14 -9.90
N VAL A 128 -13.23 -4.22 -10.66
CA VAL A 128 -13.53 -4.28 -12.09
C VAL A 128 -15.03 -4.33 -12.35
N LYS A 129 -15.77 -5.07 -11.52
CA LYS A 129 -17.23 -5.19 -11.63
C LYS A 129 -18.00 -4.00 -11.05
N GLY A 130 -17.32 -3.07 -10.37
CA GLY A 130 -17.98 -1.96 -9.67
C GLY A 130 -18.85 -2.39 -8.49
N THR A 131 -18.60 -3.58 -7.93
CA THR A 131 -19.33 -4.09 -6.76
C THR A 131 -18.61 -3.75 -5.47
N GLU A 132 -19.34 -3.60 -4.38
CA GLU A 132 -18.77 -3.37 -3.05
C GLU A 132 -17.94 -4.57 -2.57
N PHE A 133 -16.93 -4.28 -1.74
CA PHE A 133 -16.14 -5.29 -1.03
C PHE A 133 -15.69 -4.76 0.32
N ASN A 134 -15.53 -5.66 1.29
CA ASN A 134 -15.08 -5.31 2.63
C ASN A 134 -13.54 -5.30 2.69
N SER A 135 -12.97 -4.16 3.03
CA SER A 135 -11.55 -4.02 3.33
C SER A 135 -11.25 -4.40 4.78
N LEU A 136 -10.05 -4.92 5.02
CA LEU A 136 -9.55 -5.16 6.37
C LEU A 136 -9.34 -3.83 7.12
N THR A 137 -9.62 -3.80 8.43
CA THR A 137 -9.43 -2.60 9.25
C THR A 137 -7.96 -2.19 9.30
N PRO A 138 -7.60 -0.94 8.93
CA PRO A 138 -6.21 -0.49 8.90
C PRO A 138 -5.60 -0.42 10.30
N LYS A 139 -4.30 -0.76 10.40
CA LYS A 139 -3.54 -0.76 11.66
C LYS A 139 -2.49 0.35 11.64
N PHE A 140 -2.39 1.12 12.73
CA PHE A 140 -1.36 2.14 12.87
C PHE A 140 0.02 1.53 13.06
N PHE A 141 1.04 2.22 12.54
CA PHE A 141 2.44 1.95 12.86
C PHE A 141 2.76 2.57 14.22
N GLU A 142 3.25 1.74 15.14
CA GLU A 142 3.70 2.20 16.45
C GLU A 142 4.89 3.17 16.31
N ARG A 143 4.87 4.26 17.08
CA ARG A 143 6.04 5.12 17.24
C ARG A 143 7.07 4.41 18.10
N LYS A 144 8.29 4.23 17.57
CA LYS A 144 9.44 3.82 18.40
C LYS A 144 9.63 4.84 19.51
N LYS A 145 9.46 4.43 20.77
CA LYS A 145 9.84 5.24 21.94
C LYS A 145 11.36 5.45 21.90
N LYS A 146 11.82 6.70 21.83
CA LYS A 146 13.24 7.03 22.04
C LYS A 146 13.48 7.01 23.55
N TYR A 147 14.16 5.98 24.05
CA TYR A 147 14.71 6.01 25.40
C TYR A 147 15.93 6.94 25.37
N PHE A 148 15.79 8.14 25.94
CA PHE A 148 16.92 9.03 26.22
C PHE A 148 17.66 8.46 27.43
N ILE A 149 18.79 7.79 27.22
CA ILE A 149 19.69 7.42 28.31
C ILE A 149 20.57 8.63 28.60
N PHE A 150 20.23 9.41 29.63
CA PHE A 150 21.13 10.41 30.19
C PHE A 150 22.28 9.70 30.90
N HIS A 151 23.46 9.68 30.29
CA HIS A 151 24.70 9.42 31.02
C HIS A 151 25.07 10.71 31.76
N LEU A 152 24.71 10.79 33.04
CA LEU A 152 25.33 11.76 33.96
C LEU A 152 26.78 11.30 34.18
N GLY A 153 27.71 12.09 33.65
CA GLY A 153 29.14 11.92 33.84
C GLY A 153 29.51 12.03 35.32
N LYS A 154 30.48 11.19 35.71
CA LYS A 154 31.21 11.28 36.98
C LYS A 154 32.11 12.51 37.00
#